data_AF-A0A8H5DDH9-F1
#
_entry.id   AF-A0A8H5DDH9-F1
#
_cell.length_a   1.000
_cell.length_b   1.000
_cell.length_c   1.000
_cell.angle_alpha   90.00
_cell.angle_beta   90.00
_cell.angle_gamma   90.00
#
_symmetry.space_group_name_H-M   'P 1'
#
loop_
_entity.id
_entity.type
_entity.pdbx_description
1 polymer ?
#
loop_
_entity_poly.entity_id
_entity_poly.type
_entity_poly.pdbx_seq_one_letter_code
_entity_poly.pdbx_strand_id
1 'polypeptide(L)'
;MLTVRPLIPAAVAIAAIGASICGWVSWPSNSFPRQYLAKPDPQDCLVSPLGLICHAHLSLSRLQLSSPDAPSTLFSILGLDHTEPPFFPPDECAYPISANYRLAREAVVEAWSDRTEMYDGGSKQWRDIFAAAAVVLLNDTTRTVYLKEVLPKIEAKGENGWMVLCNDE
;
A
#
# COMPACT_ATOMS: atom_id res chain seq x y z
N MET A 1 -36.78 -43.95 31.10
CA MET A 1 -36.30 -44.58 29.85
C MET A 1 -35.50 -43.52 29.08
N LEU A 2 -34.18 -43.68 29.07
CA LEU A 2 -33.21 -42.80 28.41
C LEU A 2 -33.11 -43.20 26.93
N THR A 3 -33.45 -42.31 26.01
CA THR A 3 -33.14 -42.47 24.58
C THR A 3 -31.86 -41.69 24.27
N VAL A 4 -30.77 -42.44 24.17
CA VAL A 4 -29.42 -42.01 23.81
C VAL A 4 -29.40 -41.63 22.33
N ARG A 5 -29.03 -40.39 22.01
CA ARG A 5 -28.69 -39.97 20.64
C ARG A 5 -27.23 -40.32 20.35
N PRO A 6 -26.90 -41.04 19.26
CA PRO A 6 -25.51 -41.27 18.90
C PRO A 6 -24.87 -39.99 18.32
N LEU A 7 -23.75 -39.59 18.94
CA LEU A 7 -22.75 -38.68 18.38
C LEU A 7 -22.04 -39.36 17.21
N ILE A 8 -22.08 -38.78 16.03
CA ILE A 8 -21.20 -39.13 14.92
C ILE A 8 -20.15 -38.00 14.81
N PRO A 9 -18.85 -38.28 15.00
CA PRO A 9 -17.81 -37.29 14.75
C PRO A 9 -17.69 -37.06 13.25
N ALA A 10 -18.01 -35.85 12.80
CA ALA A 10 -17.71 -35.41 11.44
C ALA A 10 -16.17 -35.31 11.32
N ALA A 11 -15.59 -36.22 10.56
CA ALA A 11 -14.18 -36.20 10.19
C ALA A 11 -13.88 -34.91 9.41
N VAL A 12 -13.05 -34.04 9.99
CA VAL A 12 -12.53 -32.85 9.32
C VAL A 12 -11.44 -33.30 8.36
N ALA A 13 -11.77 -33.40 7.07
CA ALA A 13 -10.79 -33.55 6.01
C ALA A 13 -10.14 -32.18 5.76
N ILE A 14 -8.94 -31.96 6.33
CA ILE A 14 -8.10 -30.80 5.98
C ILE A 14 -7.46 -31.11 4.62
N ALA A 15 -8.13 -30.69 3.55
CA ALA A 15 -7.51 -30.60 2.24
C ALA A 15 -6.54 -29.41 2.25
N ALA A 16 -5.24 -29.70 2.40
CA ALA A 16 -4.17 -28.74 2.19
C ALA A 16 -4.11 -28.40 0.69
N ILE A 17 -4.90 -27.42 0.27
CA ILE A 17 -4.71 -26.75 -1.02
C ILE A 17 -3.74 -25.60 -0.76
N GLY A 18 -2.46 -25.89 -0.91
CA GLY A 18 -1.42 -24.88 -1.10
C GLY A 18 -1.64 -24.20 -2.45
N ALA A 19 -2.59 -23.28 -2.52
CA ALA A 19 -2.69 -22.33 -3.61
C ALA A 19 -1.80 -21.14 -3.25
N SER A 20 -0.58 -21.12 -3.80
CA SER A 20 0.22 -19.90 -3.91
C SER A 20 -0.60 -18.90 -4.73
N ILE A 21 -1.21 -17.95 -4.04
CA ILE A 21 -1.90 -16.82 -4.65
C ILE A 21 -0.81 -15.82 -5.06
N CYS A 22 -0.08 -16.13 -6.14
CA CYS A 22 0.53 -15.07 -6.93
C CYS A 22 -0.63 -14.37 -7.63
N GLY A 23 -1.27 -13.43 -6.94
CA GLY A 23 -2.27 -12.54 -7.50
C GLY A 23 -1.58 -11.61 -8.49
N TRP A 24 -1.69 -11.93 -9.77
CA TRP A 24 -1.22 -11.10 -10.87
C TRP A 24 -2.04 -9.80 -10.87
N VAL A 25 -1.44 -8.71 -10.39
CA VAL A 25 -1.91 -7.37 -10.75
C VAL A 25 -1.36 -7.07 -12.14
N SER A 26 -2.08 -7.55 -13.16
CA SER A 26 -1.74 -7.29 -14.56
C SER A 26 -2.03 -5.83 -14.90
N TRP A 27 -1.02 -4.96 -14.76
CA TRP A 27 -1.08 -3.62 -15.34
C TRP A 27 -1.01 -3.72 -16.87
N PRO A 28 -1.82 -2.97 -17.62
CA PRO A 28 -1.73 -2.96 -19.08
C PRO A 28 -0.42 -2.30 -19.50
N SER A 29 0.52 -3.16 -19.89
CA SER A 29 1.80 -2.86 -20.52
C SER A 29 1.58 -2.10 -21.82
N ASN A 30 2.00 -0.84 -21.88
CA ASN A 30 2.38 -0.21 -23.15
C ASN A 30 3.24 1.02 -22.87
N SER A 31 4.51 0.79 -22.52
CA SER A 31 5.70 1.59 -22.89
C SER A 31 6.90 1.29 -21.99
N PHE A 32 7.47 0.09 -22.10
CA PHE A 32 8.87 -0.12 -21.72
C PHE A 32 9.60 -0.87 -22.83
N PRO A 33 10.79 -0.40 -23.27
CA PRO A 33 11.53 -1.05 -24.32
C PRO A 33 11.97 -2.44 -23.86
N ARG A 34 11.68 -3.37 -24.75
CA ARG A 34 12.00 -4.79 -24.76
C ARG A 34 13.51 -5.01 -24.61
N GLN A 35 14.05 -5.04 -23.40
CA GLN A 35 15.36 -5.59 -23.13
C GLN A 35 15.33 -6.44 -21.85
N TYR A 36 15.97 -7.60 -21.94
CA TYR A 36 16.23 -8.59 -20.89
C TYR A 36 15.10 -9.57 -20.59
N LEU A 37 15.06 -10.59 -21.45
CA LEU A 37 14.59 -11.94 -21.17
C LEU A 37 15.60 -12.62 -20.20
N ALA A 38 15.74 -12.05 -19.01
CA ALA A 38 16.43 -12.70 -17.90
C ALA A 38 15.39 -13.48 -17.11
N LYS A 39 15.67 -14.76 -16.84
CA LYS A 39 14.94 -15.57 -15.87
C LYS A 39 14.98 -14.79 -14.54
N PRO A 40 13.85 -14.37 -13.96
CA PRO A 40 13.88 -13.62 -12.71
C PRO A 40 14.57 -14.49 -11.66
N ASP A 41 15.65 -13.97 -11.09
CA ASP A 41 16.27 -14.56 -9.92
C ASP A 41 15.23 -14.48 -8.79
N PRO A 42 14.98 -15.53 -7.98
CA PRO A 42 13.98 -15.46 -6.91
C PRO A 42 14.24 -14.35 -5.89
N GLN A 43 15.46 -13.78 -5.87
CA GLN A 43 15.80 -12.61 -5.07
C GLN A 43 15.33 -11.26 -5.67
N ASP A 44 15.11 -11.16 -6.98
CA ASP A 44 14.58 -9.96 -7.65
C ASP A 44 13.08 -9.73 -7.40
N CYS A 45 12.40 -10.70 -6.79
CA CYS A 45 10.95 -10.65 -6.54
C CYS A 45 10.57 -9.99 -5.21
N LEU A 46 11.54 -9.56 -4.39
CA LEU A 46 11.28 -8.81 -3.16
C LEU A 46 11.45 -7.33 -3.44
N VAL A 47 10.37 -6.66 -3.89
CA VAL A 47 10.38 -5.19 -3.94
C VAL A 47 10.61 -4.68 -2.52
N SER A 48 11.71 -3.97 -2.29
CA SER A 48 12.03 -3.43 -0.97
C SER A 48 10.91 -2.50 -0.50
N PRO A 49 10.62 -2.43 0.82
CA PRO A 49 9.63 -1.47 1.31
C PRO A 49 9.94 -0.03 0.89
N LEU A 50 11.23 0.33 0.89
CA LEU A 50 11.70 1.62 0.41
C LEU A 50 11.44 1.81 -1.09
N GLY A 51 11.71 0.79 -1.92
CA GLY A 51 11.44 0.82 -3.36
C GLY A 51 9.96 1.04 -3.69
N LEU A 52 9.04 0.43 -2.94
CA LEU A 52 7.60 0.69 -3.08
C LEU A 52 7.24 2.14 -2.73
N ILE A 53 7.79 2.66 -1.62
CA ILE A 53 7.59 4.05 -1.19
C ILE A 53 8.13 5.02 -2.25
N CYS A 54 9.33 4.77 -2.76
CA CYS A 54 9.99 5.57 -3.77
C CYS A 54 9.22 5.56 -5.10
N HIS A 55 8.73 4.41 -5.53
CA HIS A 55 7.90 4.31 -6.72
C HIS A 55 6.58 5.12 -6.57
N ALA A 56 5.95 5.07 -5.39
CA ALA A 56 4.75 5.84 -5.12
C ALA A 56 5.01 7.36 -5.14
N HIS A 57 6.10 7.82 -4.53
CA HIS A 57 6.51 9.23 -4.56
C HIS A 57 6.96 9.71 -5.95
N LEU A 58 7.63 8.87 -6.73
CA LEU A 58 7.95 9.18 -8.12
C LEU A 58 6.67 9.37 -8.96
N SER A 59 5.65 8.55 -8.70
CA SER A 59 4.36 8.68 -9.39
C SER A 59 3.63 9.97 -8.95
N LEU A 60 3.67 10.30 -7.67
CA LEU A 60 3.09 11.53 -7.11
C LEU A 60 3.78 12.79 -7.65
N SER A 61 5.11 12.83 -7.69
CA SER A 61 5.86 14.01 -8.17
C SER A 61 5.62 14.31 -9.66
N ARG A 62 5.42 13.28 -10.49
CA ARG A 62 5.01 13.46 -11.90
C ARG A 62 3.68 14.20 -12.02
N LEU A 63 2.80 14.06 -11.02
CA LEU A 63 1.53 14.77 -10.95
C LEU A 63 1.69 16.20 -10.42
N GLN A 64 2.60 16.42 -9.46
CA GLN A 64 2.91 17.76 -8.99
C GLN A 64 3.51 18.64 -10.09
N LEU A 65 4.35 18.07 -10.97
CA LEU A 65 4.87 18.80 -12.12
C LEU A 65 3.77 19.28 -13.09
N SER A 66 2.62 18.62 -13.14
CA SER A 66 1.47 19.04 -13.94
C SER A 66 0.44 19.87 -13.16
N SER A 67 0.53 19.91 -11.83
CA SER A 67 -0.35 20.66 -10.94
C SER A 67 0.42 21.08 -9.66
N PRO A 68 0.93 22.31 -9.57
CA PRO A 68 1.82 22.73 -8.47
C PRO A 68 1.17 22.75 -7.08
N ASP A 69 -0.17 22.82 -6.98
CA ASP A 69 -0.90 22.71 -5.71
C ASP A 69 -1.20 21.25 -5.30
N ALA A 70 -0.62 20.27 -5.98
CA ALA A 70 -0.89 18.86 -5.74
C ALA A 70 -0.23 18.34 -4.44
N PRO A 71 -0.89 17.40 -3.75
CA PRO A 71 -0.45 16.87 -2.47
C PRO A 71 0.99 16.32 -2.50
N SER A 72 1.73 16.54 -1.42
CA SER A 72 3.17 16.23 -1.30
C SER A 72 3.47 14.90 -0.61
N THR A 73 2.43 14.25 -0.04
CA THR A 73 2.57 13.00 0.73
C THR A 73 1.54 11.95 0.30
N LEU A 74 1.81 10.68 0.60
CA LEU A 74 0.87 9.59 0.32
C LEU A 74 -0.41 9.67 1.18
N PHE A 75 -0.33 10.31 2.34
CA PHE A 75 -1.50 10.62 3.16
C PHE A 75 -2.35 11.73 2.54
N SER A 76 -1.72 12.85 2.15
CA SER A 76 -2.45 14.01 1.60
C SER A 76 -3.13 13.71 0.27
N ILE A 77 -2.54 12.87 -0.59
CA ILE A 77 -3.18 12.44 -1.85
C ILE A 77 -4.44 11.61 -1.61
N LEU A 78 -4.51 10.87 -0.49
CA LEU A 78 -5.72 10.18 -0.07
C LEU A 78 -6.66 11.07 0.76
N GLY A 79 -6.23 12.25 1.20
CA GLY A 79 -7.00 13.09 2.13
C GLY A 79 -6.98 12.62 3.57
N LEU A 80 -5.95 11.86 3.95
CA LEU A 80 -5.76 11.36 5.29
C LEU A 80 -4.81 12.29 6.06
N ASP A 81 -4.99 12.36 7.38
CA ASP A 81 -4.06 13.02 8.30
C ASP A 81 -3.32 11.96 9.11
N HIS A 82 -1.99 11.98 9.06
CA HIS A 82 -1.14 11.02 9.76
C HIS A 82 -0.78 11.46 11.19
N THR A 83 -1.12 12.69 11.57
CA THR A 83 -0.86 13.28 12.90
C THR A 83 -1.96 12.97 13.90
N GLU A 84 -3.09 12.43 13.42
CA GLU A 84 -4.25 12.06 14.22
C GLU A 84 -4.44 10.53 14.27
N PRO A 85 -5.17 9.99 15.27
CA PRO A 85 -5.63 8.61 15.23
C PRO A 85 -6.42 8.34 13.94
N PRO A 86 -6.27 7.16 13.32
CA PRO A 86 -5.61 5.95 13.84
C PRO A 86 -4.13 5.81 13.47
N PHE A 87 -3.53 6.81 12.81
CA PHE A 87 -2.14 6.73 12.31
C PHE A 87 -1.11 7.22 13.32
N PHE A 88 -1.57 7.98 14.33
CA PHE A 88 -0.75 8.45 15.42
C PHE A 88 -1.10 7.75 16.75
N PRO A 89 -0.10 7.25 17.52
CA PRO A 89 1.32 7.16 17.16
C PRO A 89 1.57 6.05 16.11
N PRO A 90 2.61 6.17 15.25
CA PRO A 90 2.88 5.22 14.16
C PRO A 90 2.94 3.75 14.57
N ASP A 91 3.47 3.48 15.77
CA ASP A 91 3.58 2.12 16.29
C ASP A 91 2.21 1.47 16.51
N GLU A 92 1.21 2.24 16.93
CA GLU A 92 -0.12 1.69 17.16
C GLU A 92 -0.83 1.32 15.86
N CYS A 93 -0.52 1.94 14.73
CA CYS A 93 -1.13 1.54 13.45
C CYS A 93 -0.42 0.33 12.79
N ALA A 94 0.74 -0.11 13.31
CA ALA A 94 1.55 -1.18 12.73
C ALA A 94 1.26 -2.58 13.31
N TYR A 95 0.74 -2.66 14.53
CA TYR A 95 0.56 -3.94 15.24
C TYR A 95 -0.86 -4.51 15.09
N PRO A 96 -1.07 -5.72 14.51
CA PRO A 96 -2.40 -6.28 14.24
C PRO A 96 -3.37 -6.39 15.42
N ILE A 97 -2.86 -6.36 16.65
CA ILE A 97 -3.63 -6.53 17.88
C ILE A 97 -4.17 -5.18 18.40
N SER A 98 -3.65 -4.04 17.93
CA SER A 98 -4.13 -2.73 18.36
C SER A 98 -5.48 -2.39 17.72
N ALA A 99 -6.27 -1.55 18.40
CA ALA A 99 -7.49 -1.00 17.82
C ALA A 99 -7.17 -0.12 16.59
N ASN A 100 -6.08 0.62 16.66
CA ASN A 100 -5.64 1.54 15.61
C ASN A 100 -5.20 0.83 14.33
N TYR A 101 -4.73 -0.41 14.40
CA TYR A 101 -4.37 -1.19 13.21
C TYR A 101 -5.56 -1.40 12.28
N ARG A 102 -6.68 -1.88 12.83
CA ARG A 102 -7.89 -2.12 12.03
C ARG A 102 -8.46 -0.80 11.51
N LEU A 103 -8.54 0.21 12.37
CA LEU A 103 -9.06 1.54 12.00
C LEU A 103 -8.21 2.22 10.93
N ALA A 104 -6.88 2.09 10.98
CA ALA A 104 -5.98 2.63 9.97
C ALA A 104 -6.19 1.97 8.60
N ARG A 105 -6.36 0.64 8.57
CA ARG A 105 -6.66 -0.07 7.33
C ARG A 105 -8.01 0.32 6.76
N GLU A 106 -9.04 0.41 7.60
CA GLU A 106 -10.38 0.85 7.20
C GLU A 106 -10.34 2.26 6.62
N ALA A 107 -9.69 3.20 7.31
CA ALA A 107 -9.52 4.58 6.84
C ALA A 107 -8.80 4.68 5.49
N VAL A 108 -7.75 3.88 5.25
CA VAL A 108 -7.05 3.87 3.96
C VAL A 108 -7.92 3.28 2.84
N VAL A 109 -8.67 2.21 3.12
CA VAL A 109 -9.59 1.62 2.13
C VAL A 109 -10.71 2.58 1.76
N GLU A 110 -11.34 3.22 2.76
CA GLU A 110 -12.40 4.21 2.57
C GLU A 110 -11.88 5.40 1.77
N ALA A 111 -10.77 6.00 2.20
CA ALA A 111 -10.16 7.13 1.49
C ALA A 111 -9.74 6.77 0.06
N TRP A 112 -9.21 5.58 -0.18
CA TRP A 112 -8.88 5.14 -1.54
C TRP A 112 -10.14 4.99 -2.41
N SER A 113 -11.20 4.41 -1.86
CA SER A 113 -12.49 4.27 -2.55
C SER A 113 -13.06 5.63 -2.91
N ASP A 114 -13.18 6.52 -1.92
CA ASP A 114 -13.74 7.87 -2.08
C ASP A 114 -12.96 8.69 -3.11
N ARG A 115 -11.63 8.67 -3.05
CA ARG A 115 -10.78 9.37 -4.02
C ARG A 115 -10.91 8.80 -5.41
N THR A 116 -11.05 7.47 -5.54
CA THR A 116 -11.25 6.85 -6.84
C THR A 116 -12.62 7.22 -7.42
N GLU A 117 -13.67 7.26 -6.60
CA GLU A 117 -15.04 7.62 -7.01
C GLU A 117 -15.17 9.10 -7.38
N MET A 118 -14.57 10.00 -6.60
CA MET A 118 -14.54 11.45 -6.92
C MET A 118 -13.89 11.73 -8.29
N TYR A 119 -12.99 10.85 -8.71
CA TYR A 119 -12.31 10.92 -10.00
C TYR A 119 -12.84 9.89 -10.99
N ASP A 120 -14.03 9.32 -10.77
CA ASP A 120 -14.66 8.41 -11.72
C ASP A 120 -15.11 9.21 -12.95
N GLY A 121 -14.34 9.06 -14.04
CA GLY A 121 -14.37 9.93 -15.24
C GLY A 121 -13.09 10.75 -15.48
N GLY A 122 -12.18 10.79 -14.50
CA GLY A 122 -10.87 11.45 -14.55
C GLY A 122 -9.76 10.66 -15.23
N SER A 123 -8.57 11.26 -15.33
CA SER A 123 -7.42 10.63 -15.99
C SER A 123 -6.97 9.37 -15.23
N LYS A 124 -6.67 8.29 -15.97
CA LYS A 124 -6.14 7.03 -15.44
C LYS A 124 -4.97 7.26 -14.46
N GLN A 125 -4.16 8.29 -14.71
CA GLN A 125 -3.02 8.66 -13.88
C GLN A 125 -3.40 8.94 -12.42
N TRP A 126 -4.53 9.60 -12.15
CA TRP A 126 -4.98 9.85 -10.78
C TRP A 126 -5.30 8.55 -10.04
N ARG A 127 -6.02 7.63 -10.70
CA ARG A 127 -6.34 6.32 -10.12
C ARG A 127 -5.11 5.48 -9.84
N ASP A 128 -4.14 5.48 -10.75
CA ASP A 128 -2.88 4.74 -10.58
C ASP A 128 -2.09 5.28 -9.36
N ILE A 129 -2.10 6.60 -9.14
CA ILE A 129 -1.43 7.24 -7.99
C ILE A 129 -2.18 6.96 -6.68
N PHE A 130 -3.51 7.03 -6.66
CA PHE A 130 -4.30 6.65 -5.47
C PHE A 130 -4.04 5.20 -5.09
N ALA A 131 -4.00 4.29 -6.07
CA ALA A 131 -3.69 2.89 -5.84
C ALA A 131 -2.26 2.71 -5.31
N ALA A 132 -1.27 3.42 -5.86
CA ALA A 132 0.11 3.36 -5.37
C ALA A 132 0.23 3.84 -3.91
N ALA A 133 -0.44 4.94 -3.56
CA ALA A 133 -0.50 5.43 -2.17
C ALA A 133 -1.17 4.41 -1.25
N ALA A 134 -2.32 3.86 -1.65
CA ALA A 134 -3.05 2.86 -0.88
C ALA A 134 -2.22 1.58 -0.68
N VAL A 135 -1.47 1.11 -1.68
CA VAL A 135 -0.59 -0.07 -1.54
C VAL A 135 0.47 0.16 -0.45
N VAL A 136 1.12 1.32 -0.43
CA VAL A 136 2.11 1.66 0.61
C VAL A 136 1.45 1.75 1.98
N LEU A 137 0.27 2.36 2.07
CA LEU A 137 -0.41 2.60 3.34
C LEU A 137 -1.19 1.38 3.87
N LEU A 138 -1.55 0.41 3.03
CA LEU A 138 -2.22 -0.84 3.47
C LEU A 138 -1.24 -1.93 3.89
N ASN A 139 -0.02 -1.91 3.37
CA ASN A 139 1.02 -2.84 3.78
C ASN A 139 1.68 -2.34 5.08
N ASP A 140 1.72 -3.20 6.09
CA ASP A 140 2.11 -2.81 7.44
C ASP A 140 3.59 -2.43 7.53
N THR A 141 4.44 -3.16 6.82
CA THR A 141 5.88 -2.90 6.75
C THR A 141 6.15 -1.57 6.06
N THR A 142 5.58 -1.34 4.88
CA THR A 142 5.77 -0.08 4.14
C THR A 142 5.15 1.10 4.87
N ARG A 143 3.96 0.96 5.48
CA ARG A 143 3.34 2.01 6.29
C ARG A 143 4.24 2.41 7.47
N THR A 144 4.82 1.42 8.15
CA THR A 144 5.72 1.67 9.29
C THR A 144 7.00 2.38 8.86
N VAL A 145 7.68 1.86 7.83
CA VAL A 145 8.89 2.49 7.27
C VAL A 145 8.56 3.91 6.80
N TYR A 146 7.41 4.09 6.14
CA TYR A 146 6.98 5.38 5.64
C TYR A 146 6.79 6.39 6.78
N LEU A 147 5.97 6.07 7.79
CA LEU A 147 5.68 6.96 8.91
C LEU A 147 6.90 7.28 9.78
N LYS A 148 7.79 6.30 10.00
CA LYS A 148 8.91 6.46 10.95
C LYS A 148 10.19 6.97 10.31
N GLU A 149 10.45 6.63 9.06
CA GLU A 149 11.77 6.85 8.44
C GLU A 149 11.74 7.81 7.25
N VAL A 150 10.64 7.83 6.48
CA VAL A 150 10.57 8.58 5.22
C VAL A 150 9.82 9.89 5.40
N LEU A 151 8.59 9.84 5.93
CA LEU A 151 7.71 10.98 6.06
C LEU A 151 8.34 12.12 6.88
N PRO A 152 8.99 11.89 8.04
CA PRO A 152 9.64 12.96 8.79
C PRO A 152 10.75 13.66 8.00
N LYS A 153 11.44 12.94 7.10
CA LYS A 153 12.49 13.51 6.25
C LYS A 153 11.91 14.31 5.08
N ILE A 154 10.75 13.90 4.56
CA ILE A 154 10.01 14.67 3.57
C ILE A 154 9.57 15.99 4.20
N GLU A 155 8.94 15.94 5.38
CA GLU A 155 8.45 17.13 6.08
C GLU A 155 9.58 18.09 6.47
N ALA A 156 10.74 17.56 6.89
CA ALA A 156 11.89 18.38 7.23
C ALA A 156 12.56 19.07 6.02
N LYS A 157 12.46 18.47 4.81
CA LYS A 157 13.13 18.96 3.59
C LYS A 157 12.19 19.57 2.56
N GLY A 158 10.88 19.54 2.79
CA GLY A 158 9.84 19.98 1.85
C GLY A 158 9.57 18.96 0.73
N GLU A 159 8.90 19.41 -0.33
CA GLU A 159 8.35 18.60 -1.43
C GLU A 159 9.36 17.65 -2.10
N ASN A 160 10.65 17.97 -2.01
CA ASN A 160 11.75 17.23 -2.63
C ASN A 160 12.48 16.28 -1.66
N GLY A 161 12.06 16.20 -0.40
CA GLY A 161 12.74 15.39 0.62
C GLY A 161 12.80 13.90 0.31
N TRP A 162 11.85 13.38 -0.47
CA TRP A 162 11.81 11.98 -0.91
C TRP A 162 12.91 11.65 -1.93
N MET A 163 13.30 12.61 -2.79
CA MET A 163 14.33 12.38 -3.81
C MET A 163 15.69 12.06 -3.19
N VAL A 164 16.01 12.64 -2.04
CA VAL A 164 17.26 12.36 -1.35
C VAL A 164 17.30 10.92 -0.82
N LEU A 165 16.15 10.29 -0.59
CA LEU A 165 16.07 8.91 -0.12
C LEU A 165 16.03 7.90 -1.27
N CYS A 166 15.47 8.31 -2.41
CA CYS A 166 15.20 7.44 -3.54
C CYS A 166 16.25 7.51 -4.67
N ASN A 167 17.19 8.46 -4.60
CA ASN A 167 18.31 8.56 -5.55
C ASN A 167 19.56 7.79 -5.09
N ASP A 168 19.56 7.28 -3.85
CA ASP A 168 20.68 6.52 -3.26
C ASP A 168 20.48 4.98 -3.34
N GLU A 169 19.37 4.50 -3.94
CA GLU A 169 19.13 3.10 -4.34
C GLU A 169 19.48 2.88 -5.82
#